data_AF-W5P862-F1
#
_entry.id   AF-W5P862-F1
#
_cell.length_a   1.000
_cell.length_b   1.000
_cell.length_c   1.000
_cell.angle_alpha   90.00
_cell.angle_beta   90.00
_cell.angle_gamma   90.00
#
_symmetry.space_group_name_H-M   'P 1'
#
loop_
_entity.id
_entity.type
_entity.pdbx_description
1 polymer ?
#
loop_
_entity_poly.entity_id
_entity_poly.type
_entity_poly.pdbx_seq_one_letter_code
_entity_poly.pdbx_strand_id
1 'polypeptide(L)'
;PKLRRPPLPVWAKHPAPLPRDPGPRGPVLPPGLSGDLSLLTRLFQHPLYQVPIPPLTEGDVLFNVNSGIRFDPKAATAENPDWPHEGLEDEFLPTGEAAVDSYPNWLKFHIGINRYELYSRHNPAVEALLRDLGTREITSVAMKSGGTQLKLIMTFQNYGQALFKPMKQTREQETPPDFFYFSDYERHNAEIAAFHLDRILDFRRVPPVAGRLVNMTKEIRDVTRDKKLWRTFFISPANNICFYGECSYYCSTEHALCGKPDQIEGSLAAFLPDLSLAKRKTWRNPWRRSYHKRKKAEWEVDPDYCEEVKQTPPYDSSRRILDIMDMTIFDFLMGNMDRHHYETFEKFGNDTFIIHLDNGRGFGKHSHDELSILVPLQQCCSVGPNLLLRVPLAQRRSRATAVSRPPPPHKASALAAPGLSQPHLEALDRRLRIVLRAVAFTYDFVFIPGEVKDQPSPRHRAVLRA
;
A
#
# COMPACT_ATOMS: atom_id res chain seq x y z
N PRO A 1 15.72 30.18 85.10
CA PRO A 1 16.41 31.45 84.78
C PRO A 1 17.34 31.28 83.57
N LYS A 2 17.06 32.09 82.53
CA LYS A 2 17.76 32.32 81.26
C LYS A 2 19.24 31.84 81.18
N LEU A 3 19.61 31.12 80.11
CA LEU A 3 20.48 31.64 79.04
C LEU A 3 20.64 30.64 77.86
N ARG A 4 20.90 31.20 76.68
CA ARG A 4 20.99 30.58 75.34
C ARG A 4 22.33 29.87 75.07
N ARG A 5 22.31 28.75 74.34
CA ARG A 5 22.98 28.45 73.02
C ARG A 5 23.04 26.91 72.79
N PRO A 6 23.04 26.44 71.53
CA PRO A 6 22.65 25.07 71.17
C PRO A 6 23.82 24.07 71.22
N PRO A 7 23.56 22.75 71.36
CA PRO A 7 24.57 21.73 71.18
C PRO A 7 24.63 21.28 69.71
N LEU A 8 25.85 21.10 69.20
CA LEU A 8 26.14 20.18 68.11
C LEU A 8 25.83 18.74 68.56
N PRO A 9 25.43 17.86 67.63
CA PRO A 9 25.91 16.49 67.70
C PRO A 9 26.55 16.06 66.38
N VAL A 10 27.84 15.80 66.48
CA VAL A 10 28.60 14.83 65.69
C VAL A 10 28.23 13.45 66.32
N TRP A 11 27.96 12.33 65.66
CA TRP A 11 28.83 11.41 64.91
C TRP A 11 27.93 10.28 64.38
N ALA A 12 28.15 9.78 63.15
CA ALA A 12 28.31 8.34 62.91
C ALA A 12 28.50 8.00 61.40
N LYS A 13 29.70 7.43 61.14
CA LYS A 13 30.04 6.38 60.15
C LYS A 13 30.46 6.78 58.71
N HIS A 14 31.77 6.62 58.51
CA HIS A 14 32.58 6.55 57.26
C HIS A 14 32.17 5.39 56.31
N PRO A 15 32.87 5.18 55.17
CA PRO A 15 32.96 6.03 53.98
C PRO A 15 32.52 5.25 52.73
N ALA A 16 31.93 5.90 51.73
CA ALA A 16 31.65 5.26 50.43
C ALA A 16 32.03 6.18 49.26
N PRO A 17 32.51 5.62 48.14
CA PRO A 17 33.38 6.32 47.20
C PRO A 17 32.63 7.13 46.15
N LEU A 18 33.36 8.11 45.61
CA LEU A 18 33.09 9.06 44.52
C LEU A 18 32.00 8.67 43.49
N PRO A 19 31.13 9.61 43.07
CA PRO A 19 30.20 9.39 41.96
C PRO A 19 30.98 9.18 40.66
N ARG A 20 30.69 8.07 39.98
CA ARG A 20 31.11 7.84 38.60
C ARG A 20 30.43 8.84 37.67
N ASP A 21 31.24 9.47 36.83
CA ASP A 21 30.85 10.27 35.67
C ASP A 21 29.78 9.55 34.84
N PRO A 22 28.60 10.15 34.59
CA PRO A 22 27.73 9.67 33.53
C PRO A 22 28.32 10.14 32.21
N GLY A 23 28.91 9.20 31.47
CA GLY A 23 29.41 9.44 30.11
C GLY A 23 28.39 10.11 29.17
N PRO A 24 28.83 10.59 28.01
CA PRO A 24 28.10 11.55 27.20
C PRO A 24 26.71 11.03 26.83
N ARG A 25 25.68 11.75 27.33
CA ARG A 25 24.29 11.52 26.96
C ARG A 25 24.17 11.72 25.45
N GLY A 26 23.86 10.65 24.73
CA GLY A 26 23.40 10.72 23.36
C GLY A 26 22.19 11.67 23.23
N PRO A 27 21.93 12.21 22.02
CA PRO A 27 20.97 13.28 21.84
C PRO A 27 19.57 12.85 22.32
N VAL A 28 19.06 13.57 23.32
CA VAL A 28 17.70 13.41 23.84
C VAL A 28 16.73 13.88 22.75
N LEU A 29 15.98 12.94 22.17
CA LEU A 29 14.90 13.24 21.24
C LEU A 29 13.77 14.00 21.96
N PRO A 30 13.06 14.92 21.27
CA PRO A 30 11.95 15.68 21.85
C PRO A 30 10.86 14.78 22.47
N PRO A 31 10.22 15.20 23.59
CA PRO A 31 9.17 14.42 24.22
C PRO A 31 7.95 14.35 23.30
N GLY A 32 7.68 13.15 22.77
CA GLY A 32 6.61 12.87 21.80
C GLY A 32 7.01 11.85 20.74
N LEU A 33 8.30 11.81 20.36
CA LEU A 33 8.83 10.91 19.33
C LEU A 33 9.08 9.47 19.81
N SER A 34 9.24 9.25 21.12
CA SER A 34 9.57 7.95 21.70
C SER A 34 8.35 7.03 21.91
N GLY A 35 7.15 7.60 22.05
CA GLY A 35 5.92 6.85 22.33
C GLY A 35 5.40 6.04 21.13
N ASP A 36 5.39 6.62 19.93
CA ASP A 36 4.77 6.00 18.74
C ASP A 36 5.68 5.00 18.02
N LEU A 37 7.00 5.25 17.97
CA LEU A 37 7.96 4.23 17.52
C LEU A 37 7.83 2.94 18.36
N SER A 38 7.48 3.09 19.63
CA SER A 38 7.23 1.98 20.52
C SER A 38 5.95 1.20 20.18
N LEU A 39 4.91 1.84 19.62
CA LEU A 39 3.64 1.19 19.29
C LEU A 39 3.74 0.30 18.05
N LEU A 40 4.29 0.82 16.95
CA LEU A 40 4.48 0.02 15.73
C LEU A 40 5.46 -1.13 15.96
N THR A 41 6.54 -0.87 16.71
CA THR A 41 7.49 -1.92 17.12
C THR A 41 6.79 -2.99 17.97
N ARG A 42 5.96 -2.59 18.94
CA ARG A 42 5.15 -3.53 19.75
C ARG A 42 4.14 -4.33 18.91
N LEU A 43 3.59 -3.75 17.85
CA LEU A 43 2.70 -4.46 16.92
C LEU A 43 3.46 -5.62 16.26
N PHE A 44 4.60 -5.33 15.62
CA PHE A 44 5.40 -6.34 14.94
C PHE A 44 6.09 -7.33 15.89
N GLN A 45 6.31 -6.96 17.16
CA GLN A 45 6.78 -7.88 18.19
C GLN A 45 5.68 -8.82 18.73
N HIS A 46 4.41 -8.58 18.41
CA HIS A 46 3.32 -9.42 18.88
C HIS A 46 3.37 -10.81 18.22
N PRO A 47 3.08 -11.92 18.94
CA PRO A 47 3.13 -13.27 18.39
C PRO A 47 2.34 -13.48 17.09
N LEU A 48 1.21 -12.81 16.93
CA LEU A 48 0.40 -12.85 15.68
C LEU A 48 1.12 -12.28 14.44
N TYR A 49 2.15 -11.46 14.63
CA TYR A 49 3.04 -10.92 13.59
C TYR A 49 4.38 -11.68 13.53
N GLN A 50 4.51 -12.79 14.27
CA GLN A 50 5.68 -13.65 14.26
C GLN A 50 5.37 -15.04 13.69
N VAL A 51 4.13 -15.26 13.20
CA VAL A 51 3.75 -16.50 12.52
C VAL A 51 4.58 -16.64 11.24
N PRO A 52 5.35 -17.73 11.09
CA PRO A 52 6.13 -17.99 9.89
C PRO A 52 5.22 -18.43 8.75
N ILE A 53 5.64 -18.15 7.51
CA ILE A 53 5.05 -18.77 6.33
C ILE A 53 5.46 -20.25 6.24
N PRO A 54 4.72 -21.08 5.49
CA PRO A 54 5.15 -22.44 5.18
C PRO A 54 6.56 -22.45 4.55
N PRO A 55 7.38 -23.49 4.80
CA PRO A 55 8.67 -23.65 4.14
C PRO A 55 8.52 -23.60 2.62
N LEU A 56 9.35 -22.80 1.96
CA LEU A 56 9.28 -22.60 0.52
C LEU A 56 9.97 -23.75 -0.22
N THR A 57 9.30 -24.29 -1.22
CA THR A 57 9.88 -25.19 -2.23
C THR A 57 10.25 -24.43 -3.50
N GLU A 58 10.90 -25.08 -4.46
CA GLU A 58 11.20 -24.47 -5.78
C GLU A 58 9.94 -24.01 -6.54
N GLY A 59 8.80 -24.65 -6.27
CA GLY A 59 7.49 -24.27 -6.82
C GLY A 59 6.85 -23.06 -6.14
N ASP A 60 7.41 -22.61 -5.01
CA ASP A 60 6.86 -21.53 -4.20
C ASP A 60 7.62 -20.20 -4.37
N VAL A 61 8.76 -20.21 -5.04
CA VAL A 61 9.51 -18.99 -5.36
C VAL A 61 9.19 -18.51 -6.77
N LEU A 62 9.05 -17.19 -6.98
CA LEU A 62 8.75 -16.67 -8.31
C LEU A 62 9.94 -16.86 -9.26
N PHE A 63 11.14 -16.57 -8.77
CA PHE A 63 12.40 -16.70 -9.51
C PHE A 63 13.35 -17.67 -8.82
N ASN A 64 13.89 -18.64 -9.59
CA ASN A 64 14.94 -19.54 -9.11
C ASN A 64 16.31 -18.89 -9.38
N VAL A 65 17.00 -18.44 -8.34
CA VAL A 65 18.29 -17.73 -8.48
C VAL A 65 19.39 -18.66 -9.00
N ASN A 66 19.26 -19.97 -8.79
CA ASN A 66 20.21 -20.98 -9.29
C ASN A 66 20.11 -21.23 -10.81
N SER A 67 19.04 -20.80 -11.48
CA SER A 67 18.81 -21.08 -12.92
C SER A 67 19.39 -20.04 -13.86
N GLY A 68 20.54 -19.44 -13.53
CA GLY A 68 21.29 -18.58 -14.47
C GLY A 68 20.56 -17.31 -14.88
N ILE A 69 19.85 -16.64 -13.97
CA ILE A 69 19.29 -15.30 -14.19
C ILE A 69 20.45 -14.33 -14.40
N ARG A 70 20.94 -14.23 -15.63
CA ARG A 70 21.80 -13.13 -16.07
C ARG A 70 20.88 -11.95 -16.36
N PHE A 71 20.90 -10.98 -15.46
CA PHE A 71 20.24 -9.71 -15.71
C PHE A 71 20.93 -9.06 -16.91
N ASP A 72 20.26 -9.07 -18.07
CA ASP A 72 20.66 -8.27 -19.23
C ASP A 72 19.92 -6.92 -19.14
N PRO A 73 20.64 -5.81 -18.88
CA PRO A 73 20.06 -4.48 -18.83
C PRO A 73 19.31 -4.11 -20.11
N LYS A 74 19.65 -4.72 -21.27
CA LYS A 74 19.02 -4.45 -22.56
C LYS A 74 17.58 -4.96 -22.65
N ALA A 75 17.27 -6.08 -21.99
CA ALA A 75 15.93 -6.68 -22.01
C ALA A 75 14.89 -5.82 -21.27
N ALA A 76 15.29 -5.14 -20.18
CA ALA A 76 14.41 -4.24 -19.42
C ALA A 76 13.99 -2.97 -20.21
N THR A 77 14.68 -2.68 -21.33
CA THR A 77 14.44 -1.49 -22.15
C THR A 77 13.84 -1.78 -23.53
N ALA A 78 13.72 -3.05 -23.94
CA ALA A 78 13.52 -3.45 -25.34
C ALA A 78 12.06 -3.54 -25.83
N GLU A 79 11.03 -3.47 -24.96
CA GLU A 79 9.66 -3.83 -25.35
C GLU A 79 8.72 -2.65 -25.64
N ASN A 80 9.22 -1.62 -26.33
CA ASN A 80 8.34 -0.60 -26.89
C ASN A 80 8.73 -0.36 -28.37
N PRO A 81 8.04 -1.02 -29.35
CA PRO A 81 8.53 -1.20 -30.72
C PRO A 81 8.76 0.06 -31.58
N ASP A 82 8.46 1.25 -31.08
CA ASP A 82 8.42 2.52 -31.84
C ASP A 82 9.61 3.47 -31.58
N TRP A 83 10.65 3.05 -30.84
CA TRP A 83 11.70 3.98 -30.40
C TRP A 83 13.10 3.62 -30.92
N PRO A 84 13.76 4.49 -31.71
CA PRO A 84 15.15 4.30 -32.08
C PRO A 84 16.07 4.61 -30.90
N HIS A 85 17.00 3.69 -30.64
CA HIS A 85 18.06 3.83 -29.66
C HIS A 85 19.32 4.38 -30.34
N GLU A 86 19.65 5.65 -30.11
CA GLU A 86 21.02 6.16 -30.29
C GLU A 86 21.47 6.79 -28.95
N GLY A 87 22.59 6.29 -28.40
CA GLY A 87 23.25 6.88 -27.23
C GLY A 87 24.01 5.90 -26.34
N LEU A 88 25.35 5.95 -26.48
CA LEU A 88 26.43 5.44 -25.61
C LEU A 88 26.33 3.98 -25.15
N GLU A 89 26.74 3.13 -26.09
CA GLU A 89 27.30 1.81 -25.83
C GLU A 89 28.60 1.95 -25.01
N ASP A 90 28.87 1.01 -24.11
CA ASP A 90 30.06 0.92 -23.22
C ASP A 90 29.97 1.62 -21.85
N GLU A 91 29.25 1.02 -20.91
CA GLU A 91 29.79 0.68 -19.58
C GLU A 91 28.82 -0.23 -18.81
N PHE A 92 29.35 -1.22 -18.09
CA PHE A 92 28.67 -2.27 -17.31
C PHE A 92 28.19 -3.53 -18.04
N LEU A 93 29.16 -4.36 -18.41
CA LEU A 93 28.97 -5.82 -18.36
C LEU A 93 29.75 -6.37 -17.15
N PRO A 94 29.10 -6.69 -16.02
CA PRO A 94 29.77 -7.44 -14.96
C PRO A 94 29.86 -8.91 -15.39
N THR A 95 30.99 -9.31 -15.96
CA THR A 95 31.39 -10.71 -16.07
C THR A 95 31.80 -11.22 -14.70
N GLY A 96 30.86 -11.80 -13.95
CA GLY A 96 31.11 -12.51 -12.69
C GLY A 96 29.81 -12.94 -12.01
N GLU A 97 29.83 -14.06 -11.28
CA GLU A 97 28.74 -14.48 -10.37
C GLU A 97 28.60 -13.43 -9.26
N ALA A 98 27.82 -12.38 -9.54
CA ALA A 98 27.56 -11.33 -8.57
C ALA A 98 26.75 -11.90 -7.40
N ALA A 99 27.28 -11.77 -6.18
CA ALA A 99 26.58 -12.16 -4.97
C ALA A 99 25.22 -11.45 -4.88
N VAL A 100 24.17 -12.13 -4.43
CA VAL A 100 22.80 -11.58 -4.34
C VAL A 100 22.76 -10.24 -3.58
N ASP A 101 23.68 -10.02 -2.65
CA ASP A 101 23.82 -8.78 -1.89
C ASP A 101 24.23 -7.55 -2.73
N SER A 102 24.82 -7.73 -3.91
CA SER A 102 25.15 -6.61 -4.82
C SER A 102 24.00 -6.19 -5.72
N TYR A 103 22.88 -6.93 -5.76
CA TYR A 103 21.74 -6.59 -6.60
C TYR A 103 21.04 -5.31 -6.14
N PRO A 104 20.47 -4.52 -7.07
CA PRO A 104 19.66 -3.36 -6.71
C PRO A 104 18.42 -3.79 -5.91
N ASN A 105 17.92 -2.90 -5.05
CA ASN A 105 16.85 -3.25 -4.10
C ASN A 105 15.55 -3.69 -4.78
N TRP A 106 15.25 -3.13 -5.97
CA TRP A 106 14.08 -3.55 -6.76
C TRP A 106 14.21 -5.02 -7.23
N LEU A 107 15.42 -5.47 -7.56
CA LEU A 107 15.67 -6.85 -7.99
C LEU A 107 15.61 -7.80 -6.79
N LYS A 108 16.17 -7.39 -5.64
CA LYS A 108 16.02 -8.12 -4.37
C LYS A 108 14.55 -8.27 -3.97
N PHE A 109 13.73 -7.24 -4.22
CA PHE A 109 12.29 -7.31 -4.05
C PHE A 109 11.67 -8.36 -4.99
N HIS A 110 11.99 -8.32 -6.30
CA HIS A 110 11.46 -9.27 -7.29
C HIS A 110 11.78 -10.74 -6.94
N ILE A 111 13.04 -11.06 -6.64
CA ILE A 111 13.45 -12.43 -6.28
C ILE A 111 12.88 -12.89 -4.93
N GLY A 112 12.47 -11.96 -4.07
CA GLY A 112 11.86 -12.24 -2.78
C GLY A 112 10.37 -12.60 -2.85
N ILE A 113 9.73 -12.41 -4.01
CA ILE A 113 8.31 -12.76 -4.21
C ILE A 113 8.16 -14.29 -4.18
N ASN A 114 7.22 -14.76 -3.35
CA ASN A 114 6.90 -16.18 -3.20
C ASN A 114 5.38 -16.42 -3.19
N ARG A 115 4.94 -17.68 -3.12
CA ARG A 115 3.52 -18.09 -3.18
C ARG A 115 2.60 -17.38 -2.18
N TYR A 116 3.12 -16.94 -1.05
CA TYR A 116 2.30 -16.49 0.09
C TYR A 116 2.32 -14.98 0.31
N GLU A 117 3.32 -14.28 -0.23
CA GLU A 117 3.56 -12.87 0.05
C GLU A 117 4.38 -12.20 -1.05
N LEU A 118 4.12 -10.90 -1.25
CA LEU A 118 4.89 -10.08 -2.18
C LEU A 118 6.24 -9.67 -1.56
N TYR A 119 6.32 -9.59 -0.25
CA TYR A 119 7.55 -9.32 0.49
C TYR A 119 7.48 -9.84 1.94
N SER A 120 8.63 -10.20 2.49
CA SER A 120 8.72 -10.64 3.87
C SER A 120 8.60 -9.50 4.87
N ARG A 121 8.11 -9.83 6.08
CA ARG A 121 7.85 -8.86 7.16
C ARG A 121 9.11 -8.11 7.61
N HIS A 122 10.25 -8.80 7.58
CA HIS A 122 11.55 -8.29 8.03
C HIS A 122 12.54 -8.14 6.86
N ASN A 123 12.04 -7.91 5.64
CA ASN A 123 12.91 -7.75 4.47
C ASN A 123 13.55 -6.34 4.45
N PRO A 124 14.88 -6.21 4.67
CA PRO A 124 15.55 -4.90 4.64
C PRO A 124 15.55 -4.27 3.25
N ALA A 125 15.41 -5.07 2.17
CA ALA A 125 15.36 -4.57 0.80
C ALA A 125 14.10 -3.74 0.54
N VAL A 126 12.98 -4.01 1.24
CA VAL A 126 11.75 -3.21 1.09
C VAL A 126 11.96 -1.80 1.61
N GLU A 127 12.56 -1.64 2.80
CA GLU A 127 12.88 -0.31 3.35
C GLU A 127 13.89 0.43 2.50
N ALA A 128 14.88 -0.29 1.95
CA ALA A 128 15.86 0.29 1.05
C ALA A 128 15.24 0.70 -0.29
N LEU A 129 14.32 -0.09 -0.84
CA LEU A 129 13.57 0.22 -2.05
C LEU A 129 12.68 1.47 -1.86
N LEU A 130 12.01 1.62 -0.72
CA LEU A 130 11.25 2.83 -0.41
C LEU A 130 12.13 4.09 -0.43
N ARG A 131 13.38 3.99 0.07
CA ARG A 131 14.36 5.09 -0.01
C ARG A 131 14.80 5.35 -1.44
N ASP A 132 15.05 4.30 -2.23
CA ASP A 132 15.40 4.43 -3.64
C ASP A 132 14.30 5.15 -4.40
N LEU A 133 13.03 4.76 -4.24
CA LEU A 133 11.90 5.44 -4.88
C LEU A 133 11.86 6.93 -4.53
N GLY A 134 12.11 7.28 -3.26
CA GLY A 134 12.09 8.66 -2.79
C GLY A 134 13.28 9.53 -3.22
N THR A 135 14.43 8.94 -3.61
CA THR A 135 15.69 9.70 -3.75
C THR A 135 16.50 9.41 -5.00
N ARG A 136 16.30 8.25 -5.65
CA ARG A 136 17.11 7.84 -6.80
C ARG A 136 16.83 8.73 -8.01
N GLU A 137 17.88 9.03 -8.77
CA GLU A 137 17.77 9.84 -9.99
C GLU A 137 16.84 9.17 -11.02
N ILE A 138 15.92 9.96 -11.59
CA ILE A 138 15.02 9.57 -12.66
C ILE A 138 15.73 9.88 -13.99
N THR A 139 15.95 8.86 -14.81
CA THR A 139 16.70 8.97 -16.07
C THR A 139 15.81 8.93 -17.31
N SER A 140 14.59 8.40 -17.20
CA SER A 140 13.63 8.37 -18.29
C SER A 140 12.20 8.35 -17.76
N VAL A 141 11.31 9.06 -18.45
CA VAL A 141 9.86 9.05 -18.17
C VAL A 141 9.07 8.75 -19.44
N ALA A 142 8.09 7.88 -19.33
CA ALA A 142 7.12 7.59 -20.38
C ALA A 142 5.70 7.62 -19.81
N MET A 143 4.70 7.91 -20.64
CA MET A 143 3.31 7.82 -20.23
C MET A 143 2.79 6.40 -20.42
N LYS A 144 2.04 5.88 -19.45
CA LYS A 144 1.42 4.56 -19.59
C LYS A 144 0.29 4.62 -20.61
N SER A 145 0.36 3.81 -21.66
CA SER A 145 -0.70 3.69 -22.66
C SER A 145 -1.97 3.03 -22.09
N GLY A 146 -3.13 3.44 -22.63
CA GLY A 146 -4.42 2.81 -22.34
C GLY A 146 -4.95 2.98 -20.90
N GLY A 147 -4.39 3.91 -20.12
CA GLY A 147 -4.85 4.18 -18.75
C GLY A 147 -6.15 4.99 -18.69
N THR A 148 -6.97 4.74 -17.66
CA THR A 148 -8.18 5.55 -17.39
C THR A 148 -7.82 6.96 -16.97
N GLN A 149 -6.83 7.11 -16.08
CA GLN A 149 -6.30 8.39 -15.61
C GLN A 149 -4.79 8.45 -15.85
N LEU A 150 -4.20 9.64 -15.73
CA LEU A 150 -2.78 9.87 -15.97
C LEU A 150 -1.90 9.05 -15.03
N LYS A 151 -1.04 8.21 -15.62
CA LYS A 151 -0.03 7.42 -14.94
C LYS A 151 1.27 7.52 -15.75
N LEU A 152 2.39 7.80 -15.10
CA LEU A 152 3.70 7.83 -15.75
C LEU A 152 4.53 6.63 -15.30
N ILE A 153 5.40 6.14 -16.17
CA ILE A 153 6.41 5.13 -15.86
C ILE A 153 7.73 5.88 -15.72
N MET A 154 8.32 5.83 -14.53
CA MET A 154 9.62 6.44 -14.23
C MET A 154 10.67 5.35 -14.16
N THR A 155 11.74 5.51 -14.93
CA THR A 155 12.93 4.64 -14.90
C THR A 155 14.04 5.36 -14.14
N PHE A 156 14.66 4.66 -13.21
CA PHE A 156 15.75 5.18 -12.39
C PHE A 156 17.11 4.77 -12.94
N GLN A 157 18.17 5.46 -12.48
CA GLN A 157 19.55 5.17 -12.87
C GLN A 157 19.99 3.72 -12.62
N ASN A 158 19.41 3.02 -11.65
CA ASN A 158 19.70 1.61 -11.36
C ASN A 158 18.77 0.64 -12.14
N TYR A 159 18.21 1.08 -13.27
CA TYR A 159 17.28 0.35 -14.15
C TYR A 159 15.93 -0.03 -13.53
N GLY A 160 15.72 0.25 -12.23
CA GLY A 160 14.42 0.04 -11.60
C GLY A 160 13.35 0.93 -12.21
N GLN A 161 12.11 0.46 -12.20
CA GLN A 161 10.96 1.22 -12.67
C GLN A 161 9.92 1.41 -11.57
N ALA A 162 9.19 2.52 -11.64
CA ALA A 162 8.06 2.80 -10.77
C ALA A 162 6.90 3.46 -11.54
N LEU A 163 5.68 3.17 -11.10
CA LEU A 163 4.48 3.81 -11.57
C LEU A 163 4.25 5.07 -10.76
N PHE A 164 4.33 6.22 -11.42
CA PHE A 164 4.08 7.52 -10.84
C PHE A 164 2.61 7.94 -11.01
N LYS A 165 1.92 8.20 -9.90
CA LYS A 165 0.61 8.85 -9.89
C LYS A 165 0.73 10.24 -9.27
N PRO A 166 0.52 11.32 -10.03
CA PRO A 166 0.66 12.68 -9.52
C PRO A 166 -0.49 13.07 -8.57
N MET A 167 -0.27 14.13 -7.79
CA MET A 167 -1.28 14.78 -6.99
C MET A 167 -2.38 15.41 -7.86
N LYS A 168 -3.59 14.85 -7.83
CA LYS A 168 -4.81 15.39 -8.47
C LYS A 168 -5.72 16.17 -7.51
N GLN A 169 -5.70 15.87 -6.23
CA GLN A 169 -6.53 16.50 -5.19
C GLN A 169 -5.70 16.82 -3.96
N THR A 170 -6.12 17.84 -3.20
CA THR A 170 -5.48 18.22 -1.93
C THR A 170 -5.81 17.21 -0.82
N ARG A 171 -5.08 17.29 0.30
CA ARG A 171 -5.20 16.32 1.40
C ARG A 171 -6.50 16.46 2.19
N GLU A 172 -7.07 17.66 2.17
CA GLU A 172 -8.28 18.06 2.90
C GLU A 172 -9.55 17.92 2.05
N GLN A 173 -9.39 17.74 0.73
CA GLN A 173 -10.51 17.60 -0.19
C GLN A 173 -11.13 16.21 -0.08
N GLU A 174 -12.45 16.17 0.10
CA GLU A 174 -13.23 14.96 -0.13
C GLU A 174 -13.78 14.92 -1.56
N THR A 175 -13.96 13.70 -2.08
CA THR A 175 -14.74 13.46 -3.29
C THR A 175 -16.18 13.90 -3.06
N PRO A 176 -16.78 14.69 -3.96
CA PRO A 176 -18.17 15.09 -3.83
C PRO A 176 -19.13 13.89 -3.68
N PRO A 177 -20.24 14.04 -2.94
CA PRO A 177 -21.21 12.96 -2.76
C PRO A 177 -21.83 12.50 -4.09
N ASP A 178 -22.02 13.41 -5.05
CA ASP A 178 -22.63 13.14 -6.35
C ASP A 178 -21.73 12.36 -7.33
N PHE A 179 -20.45 12.17 -7.00
CA PHE A 179 -19.53 11.42 -7.85
C PHE A 179 -19.77 9.92 -7.70
N PHE A 180 -20.05 9.26 -8.82
CA PHE A 180 -20.01 7.81 -8.89
C PHE A 180 -18.57 7.30 -8.71
N TYR A 181 -18.43 6.08 -8.19
CA TYR A 181 -17.14 5.43 -7.95
C TYR A 181 -16.21 5.40 -9.17
N PHE A 182 -16.74 5.29 -10.40
CA PHE A 182 -15.96 5.31 -11.64
C PHE A 182 -15.53 6.72 -12.10
N SER A 183 -16.15 7.78 -11.56
CA SER A 183 -15.79 9.19 -11.79
C SER A 183 -14.83 9.74 -10.74
N ASP A 184 -14.50 8.97 -9.71
CA ASP A 184 -13.58 9.44 -8.66
C ASP A 184 -12.14 9.67 -9.20
N TYR A 185 -11.35 10.47 -8.50
CA TYR A 185 -9.94 10.69 -8.86
C TYR A 185 -9.05 9.60 -8.28
N GLU A 186 -7.98 9.26 -8.99
CA GLU A 186 -6.85 8.54 -8.40
C GLU A 186 -5.94 9.52 -7.62
N ARG A 187 -5.53 9.13 -6.41
CA ARG A 187 -4.73 9.94 -5.49
C ARG A 187 -3.42 9.26 -5.15
N HIS A 188 -2.32 10.01 -5.21
CA HIS A 188 -1.03 9.58 -4.69
C HIS A 188 -1.09 9.12 -3.20
N ASN A 189 -1.79 9.88 -2.36
CA ASN A 189 -1.92 9.59 -0.92
C ASN A 189 -2.58 8.24 -0.65
N ALA A 190 -3.54 7.85 -1.49
CA ALA A 190 -4.23 6.57 -1.33
C ALA A 190 -3.31 5.39 -1.66
N GLU A 191 -2.48 5.49 -2.70
CA GLU A 191 -1.50 4.44 -3.03
C GLU A 191 -0.47 4.26 -1.91
N ILE A 192 0.07 5.36 -1.37
CA ILE A 192 1.05 5.33 -0.28
C ILE A 192 0.41 4.73 0.98
N ALA A 193 -0.76 5.23 1.37
CA ALA A 193 -1.46 4.78 2.57
C ALA A 193 -1.92 3.32 2.46
N ALA A 194 -2.34 2.88 1.27
CA ALA A 194 -2.73 1.50 1.01
C ALA A 194 -1.58 0.53 1.26
N PHE A 195 -0.36 0.84 0.78
CA PHE A 195 0.82 0.01 1.06
C PHE A 195 1.10 -0.11 2.57
N HIS A 196 1.05 1.00 3.31
CA HIS A 196 1.29 0.97 4.75
C HIS A 196 0.18 0.24 5.51
N LEU A 197 -1.09 0.44 5.13
CA LEU A 197 -2.23 -0.27 5.72
C LEU A 197 -2.14 -1.78 5.46
N ASP A 198 -1.84 -2.20 4.23
CA ASP A 198 -1.63 -3.59 3.84
C ASP A 198 -0.51 -4.26 4.66
N ARG A 199 0.58 -3.52 4.89
CA ARG A 199 1.68 -3.97 5.75
C ARG A 199 1.29 -4.06 7.22
N ILE A 200 0.52 -3.10 7.73
CA ILE A 200 0.03 -3.09 9.12
C ILE A 200 -0.95 -4.24 9.35
N LEU A 201 -1.79 -4.57 8.38
CA LEU A 201 -2.67 -5.75 8.43
C LEU A 201 -1.92 -7.06 8.18
N ASP A 202 -0.64 -6.96 7.84
CA ASP A 202 0.26 -8.07 7.55
C ASP A 202 -0.20 -8.95 6.37
N PHE A 203 -0.93 -8.34 5.44
CA PHE A 203 -1.31 -8.95 4.16
C PHE A 203 -0.09 -9.08 3.25
N ARG A 204 0.67 -7.99 3.07
CA ARG A 204 1.90 -7.92 2.27
C ARG A 204 1.66 -8.27 0.81
N ARG A 205 0.62 -7.64 0.23
CA ARG A 205 0.07 -7.89 -1.11
C ARG A 205 0.10 -6.64 -2.01
N VAL A 206 0.44 -5.46 -1.47
CA VAL A 206 0.63 -4.22 -2.23
C VAL A 206 2.12 -4.01 -2.55
N PRO A 207 2.53 -3.68 -3.79
CA PRO A 207 3.92 -3.32 -4.09
C PRO A 207 4.41 -2.14 -3.24
N PRO A 208 5.70 -2.03 -2.89
CA PRO A 208 6.23 -0.89 -2.14
C PRO A 208 5.93 0.46 -2.83
N VAL A 209 5.37 1.40 -2.09
CA VAL A 209 5.02 2.75 -2.59
C VAL A 209 5.62 3.83 -1.70
N ALA A 210 6.30 4.81 -2.30
CA ALA A 210 6.82 5.98 -1.60
C ALA A 210 6.27 7.28 -2.21
N GLY A 211 6.12 8.32 -1.38
CA GLY A 211 5.85 9.68 -1.87
C GLY A 211 7.14 10.38 -2.31
N ARG A 212 7.05 11.21 -3.35
CA ARG A 212 8.17 12.04 -3.83
C ARG A 212 7.66 13.37 -4.36
N LEU A 213 8.40 14.43 -4.05
CA LEU A 213 8.28 15.71 -4.72
C LEU A 213 9.18 15.70 -5.97
N VAL A 214 8.58 15.79 -7.15
CA VAL A 214 9.26 15.65 -8.43
C VAL A 214 9.35 17.02 -9.09
N ASN A 215 10.54 17.41 -9.54
CA ASN A 215 10.72 18.57 -10.41
C ASN A 215 10.21 18.24 -11.81
N MET A 216 9.07 18.82 -12.18
CA MET A 216 8.36 18.55 -13.43
C MET A 216 9.17 18.91 -14.67
N THR A 217 10.10 19.85 -14.55
CA THR A 217 11.02 20.23 -15.62
C THR A 217 12.10 19.18 -15.78
N LYS A 218 12.96 19.04 -14.76
CA LYS A 218 14.18 18.25 -14.83
C LYS A 218 13.94 16.75 -14.80
N GLU A 219 12.93 16.31 -14.05
CA GLU A 219 12.69 14.88 -13.77
C GLU A 219 11.48 14.32 -14.55
N ILE A 220 10.78 15.13 -15.34
CA ILE A 220 9.71 14.66 -16.24
C ILE A 220 9.90 15.17 -17.67
N ARG A 221 9.79 16.48 -17.89
CA ARG A 221 9.78 17.07 -19.24
C ARG A 221 11.09 16.87 -19.98
N ASP A 222 12.22 17.11 -19.31
CA ASP A 222 13.53 17.14 -19.96
C ASP A 222 14.14 15.73 -20.15
N VAL A 223 13.57 14.72 -19.46
CA VAL A 223 14.01 13.31 -19.51
C VAL A 223 13.02 12.38 -20.23
N THR A 224 11.94 12.92 -20.81
CA THR A 224 11.00 12.12 -21.59
C THR A 224 11.33 12.13 -23.08
N ARG A 225 11.31 10.95 -23.71
CA ARG A 225 11.32 10.79 -25.18
C ARG A 225 9.92 10.64 -25.76
N ASP A 226 8.90 10.53 -24.91
CA ASP A 226 7.50 10.41 -25.31
C ASP A 226 6.98 11.76 -25.80
N LYS A 227 6.92 11.92 -27.13
CA LYS A 227 6.45 13.14 -27.78
C LYS A 227 5.00 13.48 -27.41
N LYS A 228 4.15 12.51 -27.09
CA LYS A 228 2.76 12.77 -26.69
C LYS A 228 2.72 13.44 -25.33
N LEU A 229 3.45 12.90 -24.36
CA LEU A 229 3.58 13.50 -23.04
C LEU A 229 4.22 14.89 -23.11
N TRP A 230 5.37 15.00 -23.78
CA TRP A 230 6.16 16.24 -23.86
C TRP A 230 5.35 17.42 -24.42
N ARG A 231 4.53 17.18 -25.45
CA ARG A 231 3.70 18.23 -26.08
C ARG A 231 2.61 18.81 -25.19
N THR A 232 2.27 18.14 -24.08
CA THR A 232 1.23 18.62 -23.15
C THR A 232 1.75 19.62 -22.12
N PHE A 233 3.07 19.87 -22.07
CA PHE A 233 3.65 20.85 -21.14
C PHE A 233 3.38 22.29 -21.59
N PHE A 234 3.00 23.15 -20.66
CA PHE A 234 2.78 24.58 -20.91
C PHE A 234 3.03 25.43 -19.66
N ILE A 235 3.10 26.75 -19.83
CA ILE A 235 3.21 27.72 -18.73
C ILE A 235 1.81 28.31 -18.50
N SER A 236 1.31 28.20 -17.27
CA SER A 236 0.03 28.79 -16.87
C SER A 236 0.10 30.32 -16.78
N PRO A 237 -1.04 31.04 -16.77
CA PRO A 237 -1.08 32.48 -16.52
C PRO A 237 -0.45 32.92 -15.19
N ALA A 238 -0.36 32.01 -14.21
CA ALA A 238 0.32 32.23 -12.93
C ALA A 238 1.83 31.95 -12.99
N ASN A 239 2.40 31.75 -14.18
CA ASN A 239 3.81 31.45 -14.42
C ASN A 239 4.30 30.12 -13.79
N ASN A 240 3.38 29.17 -13.57
CA ASN A 240 3.70 27.81 -13.13
C ASN A 240 3.78 26.86 -14.32
N ILE A 241 4.62 25.83 -14.21
CA ILE A 241 4.73 24.77 -15.20
C ILE A 241 3.62 23.75 -14.99
N CYS A 242 2.91 23.42 -16.06
CA CYS A 242 1.78 22.50 -16.06
C CYS A 242 1.89 21.45 -17.16
N PHE A 243 1.25 20.30 -16.96
CA PHE A 243 1.06 19.27 -18.00
C PHE A 243 -0.20 18.45 -17.70
N TYR A 244 -0.75 17.77 -18.71
CA TYR A 244 -1.95 16.95 -18.54
C TYR A 244 -1.85 15.55 -19.15
N GLY A 245 -0.85 15.28 -20.01
CA GLY A 245 -0.69 14.00 -20.69
C GLY A 245 -1.89 13.61 -21.58
N GLU A 246 -2.00 12.33 -21.93
CA GLU A 246 -3.06 11.79 -22.80
C GLU A 246 -3.62 10.50 -22.15
N CYS A 247 -4.85 10.57 -21.66
CA CYS A 247 -5.58 9.47 -21.05
C CYS A 247 -7.09 9.69 -21.22
N SER A 248 -7.93 8.71 -20.87
CA SER A 248 -9.37 8.81 -21.16
C SER A 248 -10.16 9.72 -20.21
N TYR A 249 -9.72 9.88 -18.94
CA TYR A 249 -10.38 10.73 -17.95
C TYR A 249 -9.41 11.77 -17.39
N TYR A 250 -9.83 13.04 -17.38
CA TYR A 250 -9.11 14.13 -16.71
C TYR A 250 -7.68 14.37 -17.24
N CYS A 251 -7.48 14.19 -18.55
CA CYS A 251 -6.24 14.51 -19.28
C CYS A 251 -6.50 15.58 -20.34
N SER A 252 -6.73 16.80 -19.88
CA SER A 252 -7.00 17.98 -20.70
C SER A 252 -6.50 19.23 -19.98
N THR A 253 -6.45 20.38 -20.67
CA THR A 253 -5.94 21.64 -20.11
C THR A 253 -6.71 22.07 -18.84
N GLU A 254 -8.02 21.87 -18.80
CA GLU A 254 -8.85 22.22 -17.63
C GLU A 254 -8.63 21.30 -16.41
N HIS A 255 -7.99 20.15 -16.61
CA HIS A 255 -7.60 19.22 -15.54
C HIS A 255 -6.07 19.12 -15.39
N ALA A 256 -5.33 20.10 -15.93
CA ALA A 256 -3.87 20.08 -15.93
C ALA A 256 -3.30 20.11 -14.51
N LEU A 257 -2.16 19.43 -14.37
CA LEU A 257 -1.41 19.32 -13.14
C LEU A 257 -0.31 20.36 -13.17
N CYS A 258 -0.32 21.28 -12.22
CA CYS A 258 0.59 22.41 -12.17
C CYS A 258 1.45 22.38 -10.91
N GLY A 259 2.73 22.68 -11.07
CA GLY A 259 3.65 22.87 -9.95
C GLY A 259 3.50 24.25 -9.29
N LYS A 260 4.33 24.49 -8.28
CA LYS A 260 4.48 25.81 -7.62
C LYS A 260 5.97 26.14 -7.35
N PRO A 261 6.72 26.66 -8.33
CA PRO A 261 6.31 26.84 -9.72
C PRO A 261 6.42 25.58 -10.58
N ASP A 262 7.32 24.65 -10.26
CA ASP A 262 7.70 23.53 -11.14
C ASP A 262 7.84 22.18 -10.43
N GLN A 263 7.41 22.07 -9.18
CA GLN A 263 7.43 20.82 -8.42
C GLN A 263 6.03 20.30 -8.16
N ILE A 264 5.84 18.99 -8.31
CA ILE A 264 4.59 18.29 -8.03
C ILE A 264 4.82 17.06 -7.17
N GLU A 265 3.96 16.87 -6.17
CA GLU A 265 3.96 15.66 -5.37
C GLU A 265 3.31 14.50 -6.13
N GLY A 266 3.80 13.29 -5.95
CA GLY A 266 3.11 12.08 -6.37
C GLY A 266 3.60 10.83 -5.64
N SER A 267 2.96 9.71 -5.93
CA SER A 267 3.35 8.40 -5.42
C SER A 267 4.14 7.65 -6.47
N LEU A 268 5.17 6.94 -6.04
CA LEU A 268 5.97 6.03 -6.84
C LEU A 268 5.76 4.61 -6.33
N ALA A 269 4.98 3.82 -7.06
CA ALA A 269 4.78 2.40 -6.77
C ALA A 269 5.82 1.58 -7.52
N ALA A 270 6.63 0.79 -6.81
CA ALA A 270 7.62 -0.10 -7.42
C ALA A 270 6.94 -1.03 -8.44
N PHE A 271 7.56 -1.17 -9.60
CA PHE A 271 7.06 -2.12 -10.60
C PHE A 271 7.17 -3.56 -10.07
N LEU A 272 6.14 -4.34 -10.36
CA LEU A 272 6.24 -5.79 -10.32
C LEU A 272 7.16 -6.27 -11.45
N PRO A 273 7.66 -7.52 -11.39
CA PRO A 273 8.46 -8.06 -12.47
C PRO A 273 7.73 -8.00 -13.81
N ASP A 274 8.50 -7.87 -14.88
CA ASP A 274 7.96 -7.77 -16.22
C ASP A 274 7.10 -8.99 -16.58
N LEU A 275 6.06 -8.79 -17.39
CA LEU A 275 5.13 -9.85 -17.77
C LEU A 275 5.78 -10.95 -18.63
N SER A 276 6.87 -10.65 -19.33
CA SER A 276 7.71 -11.63 -20.04
C SER A 276 8.40 -12.60 -19.10
N LEU A 277 8.74 -12.16 -17.88
CA LEU A 277 9.45 -12.94 -16.86
C LEU A 277 8.50 -13.60 -15.86
N ALA A 278 7.43 -12.91 -15.47
CA ALA A 278 6.46 -13.37 -14.50
C ALA A 278 5.04 -13.01 -14.94
N LYS A 279 4.41 -13.91 -15.70
CA LYS A 279 3.02 -13.75 -16.14
C LYS A 279 2.07 -13.60 -14.96
N ARG A 280 1.12 -12.69 -15.11
CA ARG A 280 0.04 -12.44 -14.14
C ARG A 280 -1.30 -12.69 -14.79
N LYS A 281 -2.18 -13.35 -14.06
CA LYS A 281 -3.57 -13.59 -14.48
C LYS A 281 -4.47 -12.54 -13.85
N THR A 282 -5.21 -11.84 -14.70
CA THR A 282 -6.26 -10.92 -14.27
C THR A 282 -7.57 -11.68 -14.10
N TRP A 283 -8.19 -11.51 -12.94
CA TRP A 283 -9.47 -12.10 -12.60
C TRP A 283 -10.53 -11.02 -12.43
N ARG A 284 -11.74 -11.29 -12.92
CA ARG A 284 -12.91 -10.46 -12.64
C ARG A 284 -13.39 -10.74 -11.22
N ASN A 285 -13.49 -9.69 -10.41
CA ASN A 285 -14.07 -9.80 -9.07
C ASN A 285 -15.57 -10.15 -9.19
N PRO A 286 -16.11 -11.18 -8.50
CA PRO A 286 -17.53 -11.50 -8.54
C PRO A 286 -18.40 -10.33 -8.08
N TRP A 287 -17.91 -9.57 -7.08
CA TRP A 287 -18.56 -8.36 -6.57
C TRP A 287 -18.19 -7.09 -7.34
N ARG A 288 -17.71 -7.23 -8.58
CA ARG A 288 -17.52 -6.08 -9.46
C ARG A 288 -18.85 -5.32 -9.60
N ARG A 289 -18.82 -4.00 -9.40
CA ARG A 289 -19.96 -3.10 -9.61
C ARG A 289 -20.39 -3.05 -11.08
N SER A 290 -21.54 -2.47 -11.36
CA SER A 290 -22.09 -2.42 -12.72
C SER A 290 -21.33 -1.48 -13.68
N TYR A 291 -20.62 -0.48 -13.16
CA TYR A 291 -20.05 0.64 -13.94
C TYR A 291 -21.12 1.36 -14.76
N HIS A 292 -22.33 1.44 -14.21
CA HIS A 292 -23.47 2.05 -14.88
C HIS A 292 -24.38 2.74 -13.87
N LYS A 293 -24.83 3.95 -14.18
CA LYS A 293 -25.57 4.83 -13.26
C LYS A 293 -26.92 4.26 -12.79
N ARG A 294 -27.56 3.41 -13.61
CA ARG A 294 -28.92 2.91 -13.40
C ARG A 294 -29.03 1.40 -13.21
N LYS A 295 -27.98 0.65 -13.56
CA LYS A 295 -28.01 -0.81 -13.56
C LYS A 295 -27.41 -1.28 -12.24
N LYS A 296 -28.14 -2.10 -11.50
CA LYS A 296 -27.59 -2.81 -10.35
C LYS A 296 -26.77 -4.03 -10.81
N ALA A 297 -25.74 -4.37 -10.08
CA ALA A 297 -25.04 -5.64 -10.21
C ALA A 297 -25.88 -6.78 -9.57
N GLU A 298 -25.60 -8.02 -9.94
CA GLU A 298 -26.35 -9.20 -9.47
C GLU A 298 -26.28 -9.33 -7.94
N TRP A 299 -25.10 -9.17 -7.36
CA TRP A 299 -24.90 -9.19 -5.91
C TRP A 299 -25.63 -8.07 -5.15
N GLU A 300 -26.08 -7.00 -5.81
CA GLU A 300 -26.86 -5.92 -5.19
C GLU A 300 -28.36 -6.26 -5.09
N VAL A 301 -28.82 -7.29 -5.80
CA VAL A 301 -30.22 -7.71 -5.84
C VAL A 301 -30.45 -9.11 -5.27
N ASP A 302 -29.44 -9.96 -5.32
CA ASP A 302 -29.47 -11.31 -4.77
C ASP A 302 -28.76 -11.37 -3.40
N PRO A 303 -29.50 -11.61 -2.28
CA PRO A 303 -28.89 -11.75 -0.96
C PRO A 303 -28.06 -13.03 -0.81
N ASP A 304 -28.35 -14.08 -1.59
CA ASP A 304 -27.70 -15.39 -1.51
C ASP A 304 -26.60 -15.57 -2.57
N TYR A 305 -26.23 -14.49 -3.26
CA TYR A 305 -25.25 -14.47 -4.36
C TYR A 305 -23.94 -15.21 -4.05
N CYS A 306 -23.45 -15.13 -2.80
CA CYS A 306 -22.19 -15.80 -2.45
C CYS A 306 -22.29 -17.33 -2.52
N GLU A 307 -23.47 -17.93 -2.34
CA GLU A 307 -23.64 -19.39 -2.42
C GLU A 307 -23.43 -19.90 -3.86
N GLU A 308 -23.78 -19.10 -4.87
CA GLU A 308 -23.42 -19.38 -6.27
C GLU A 308 -21.92 -19.15 -6.51
N VAL A 309 -21.35 -18.07 -5.97
CA VAL A 309 -19.91 -17.79 -6.11
C VAL A 309 -19.08 -18.93 -5.53
N LYS A 310 -19.42 -19.45 -4.35
CA LYS A 310 -18.75 -20.59 -3.71
C LYS A 310 -18.85 -21.91 -4.49
N GLN A 311 -19.68 -21.98 -5.52
CA GLN A 311 -19.78 -23.15 -6.42
C GLN A 311 -19.01 -22.92 -7.74
N THR A 312 -18.51 -21.71 -7.96
CA THR A 312 -17.87 -21.31 -9.21
C THR A 312 -16.36 -21.33 -9.10
N PRO A 313 -15.62 -22.10 -9.93
CA PRO A 313 -14.16 -22.04 -9.96
C PRO A 313 -13.65 -20.64 -10.27
N PRO A 314 -12.61 -20.13 -9.57
CA PRO A 314 -11.77 -20.79 -8.56
C PRO A 314 -12.22 -20.54 -7.10
N TYR A 315 -13.43 -20.00 -6.88
CA TYR A 315 -13.95 -19.59 -5.58
C TYR A 315 -14.59 -20.74 -4.79
N ASP A 316 -14.76 -21.90 -5.43
CA ASP A 316 -15.05 -23.19 -4.83
C ASP A 316 -13.93 -23.71 -3.91
N SER A 317 -12.72 -23.18 -4.04
CA SER A 317 -11.65 -23.36 -3.06
C SER A 317 -11.86 -22.47 -1.83
N SER A 318 -11.69 -23.07 -0.64
CA SER A 318 -11.75 -22.33 0.63
C SER A 318 -10.71 -21.20 0.72
N ARG A 319 -9.57 -21.34 0.03
CA ARG A 319 -8.52 -20.32 0.06
C ARG A 319 -8.90 -19.08 -0.72
N ARG A 320 -9.35 -19.20 -1.96
CA ARG A 320 -9.62 -18.05 -2.82
C ARG A 320 -10.74 -17.17 -2.25
N ILE A 321 -11.80 -17.78 -1.70
CA ILE A 321 -12.89 -17.01 -1.10
C ILE A 321 -12.38 -16.20 0.09
N LEU A 322 -11.51 -16.77 0.93
CA LEU A 322 -10.90 -16.04 2.05
C LEU A 322 -9.98 -14.91 1.60
N ASP A 323 -9.22 -15.09 0.53
CA ASP A 323 -8.37 -14.02 -0.02
C ASP A 323 -9.22 -12.84 -0.55
N ILE A 324 -10.43 -13.10 -1.09
CA ILE A 324 -11.40 -12.04 -1.42
C ILE A 324 -11.89 -11.32 -0.17
N MET A 325 -12.15 -12.03 0.93
CA MET A 325 -12.62 -11.42 2.18
C MET A 325 -11.55 -10.49 2.79
N ASP A 326 -10.28 -10.90 2.77
CA ASP A 326 -9.15 -10.05 3.16
C ASP A 326 -9.11 -8.75 2.32
N MET A 327 -9.23 -8.89 0.99
CA MET A 327 -9.24 -7.76 0.06
C MET A 327 -10.46 -6.85 0.27
N THR A 328 -11.64 -7.41 0.52
CA THR A 328 -12.87 -6.67 0.83
C THR A 328 -12.72 -5.84 2.10
N ILE A 329 -12.12 -6.40 3.16
CA ILE A 329 -11.86 -5.67 4.40
C ILE A 329 -10.84 -4.56 4.16
N PHE A 330 -9.78 -4.84 3.40
CA PHE A 330 -8.78 -3.86 3.00
C PHE A 330 -9.42 -2.68 2.25
N ASP A 331 -10.21 -2.97 1.21
CA ASP A 331 -10.89 -1.96 0.40
C ASP A 331 -11.91 -1.15 1.24
N PHE A 332 -12.65 -1.79 2.14
CA PHE A 332 -13.60 -1.08 3.01
C PHE A 332 -12.91 -0.10 3.96
N LEU A 333 -11.81 -0.50 4.60
CA LEU A 333 -11.05 0.38 5.49
C LEU A 333 -10.61 1.66 4.78
N MET A 334 -10.23 1.56 3.50
CA MET A 334 -9.85 2.71 2.69
C MET A 334 -11.04 3.43 2.05
N GLY A 335 -12.19 2.76 1.89
CA GLY A 335 -13.33 3.24 1.12
C GLY A 335 -13.14 3.10 -0.40
N ASN A 336 -12.33 2.13 -0.85
CA ASN A 336 -12.08 1.87 -2.26
C ASN A 336 -13.22 1.04 -2.88
N MET A 337 -14.04 1.68 -3.70
CA MET A 337 -15.18 1.03 -4.38
C MET A 337 -14.84 0.39 -5.73
N ASP A 338 -13.63 0.59 -6.24
CA ASP A 338 -13.28 0.34 -7.65
C ASP A 338 -12.52 -0.97 -7.89
N ARG A 339 -12.65 -1.95 -6.98
CA ARG A 339 -12.03 -3.27 -7.09
C ARG A 339 -12.73 -4.18 -8.10
N HIS A 340 -12.68 -3.82 -9.38
CA HIS A 340 -13.36 -4.56 -10.44
C HIS A 340 -12.58 -5.79 -10.96
N HIS A 341 -11.26 -5.76 -10.84
CA HIS A 341 -10.36 -6.86 -11.15
C HIS A 341 -9.34 -7.03 -10.03
N TYR A 342 -8.73 -8.21 -9.99
CA TYR A 342 -7.57 -8.48 -9.17
C TYR A 342 -6.58 -9.36 -9.95
N GLU A 343 -5.32 -9.40 -9.51
CA GLU A 343 -4.27 -10.17 -10.19
C GLU A 343 -3.68 -11.26 -9.29
N THR A 344 -3.21 -12.35 -9.91
CA THR A 344 -2.40 -13.39 -9.27
C THR A 344 -1.20 -13.71 -10.16
N PHE A 345 -0.11 -14.23 -9.58
CA PHE A 345 0.99 -14.77 -10.39
C PHE A 345 0.59 -16.12 -10.99
N GLU A 346 0.70 -16.27 -12.32
CA GLU A 346 0.29 -17.49 -13.02
C GLU A 346 1.09 -18.72 -12.55
N LYS A 347 2.39 -18.53 -12.28
CA LYS A 347 3.29 -19.60 -11.81
C LYS A 347 2.76 -20.32 -10.58
N PHE A 348 2.06 -19.62 -9.68
CA PHE A 348 1.55 -20.21 -8.45
C PHE A 348 0.16 -20.84 -8.61
N GLY A 349 -0.48 -20.73 -9.78
CA GLY A 349 -1.81 -21.30 -10.01
C GLY A 349 -2.90 -20.62 -9.17
N ASN A 350 -3.88 -21.38 -8.72
CA ASN A 350 -5.03 -20.82 -7.98
C ASN A 350 -4.75 -20.60 -6.49
N ASP A 351 -3.85 -21.39 -5.90
CA ASP A 351 -3.50 -21.36 -4.48
C ASP A 351 -2.34 -20.40 -4.21
N THR A 352 -2.64 -19.11 -4.35
CA THR A 352 -1.71 -17.99 -4.14
C THR A 352 -2.48 -16.79 -3.63
N PHE A 353 -1.77 -15.84 -3.02
CA PHE A 353 -2.36 -14.56 -2.63
C PHE A 353 -2.83 -13.73 -3.83
N ILE A 354 -3.79 -12.85 -3.58
CA ILE A 354 -4.25 -11.82 -4.52
C ILE A 354 -3.36 -10.58 -4.42
N ILE A 355 -2.90 -10.04 -5.53
CA ILE A 355 -2.11 -8.79 -5.55
C ILE A 355 -3.06 -7.59 -5.47
N HIS A 356 -2.84 -6.72 -4.49
CA HIS A 356 -3.65 -5.52 -4.25
C HIS A 356 -3.12 -4.30 -5.03
N LEU A 357 -3.44 -4.22 -6.33
CA LEU A 357 -3.01 -3.13 -7.23
C LEU A 357 -4.04 -1.99 -7.35
N ASP A 358 -3.63 -0.84 -7.88
CA ASP A 358 -4.54 0.29 -8.19
C ASP A 358 -5.44 0.72 -7.02
N ASN A 359 -4.83 1.15 -5.92
CA ASN A 359 -5.52 1.56 -4.70
C ASN A 359 -5.85 3.06 -4.67
N GLY A 360 -5.59 3.77 -5.78
CA GLY A 360 -5.67 5.23 -5.90
C GLY A 360 -7.04 5.85 -5.63
N ARG A 361 -8.14 5.07 -5.69
CA ARG A 361 -9.50 5.53 -5.37
C ARG A 361 -9.90 5.30 -3.91
N GLY A 362 -8.96 4.83 -3.07
CA GLY A 362 -9.13 4.85 -1.61
C GLY A 362 -9.05 6.27 -1.05
N PHE A 363 -9.43 6.42 0.22
CA PHE A 363 -9.26 7.64 1.02
C PHE A 363 -9.81 8.91 0.35
N GLY A 364 -10.94 8.79 -0.35
CA GLY A 364 -11.62 9.94 -0.95
C GLY A 364 -12.64 10.63 -0.06
N LYS A 365 -13.17 9.92 0.93
CA LYS A 365 -14.15 10.44 1.89
C LYS A 365 -13.77 9.93 3.27
N HIS A 366 -13.53 10.80 4.25
CA HIS A 366 -13.32 10.42 5.65
C HIS A 366 -14.63 10.52 6.44
N SER A 367 -15.56 11.35 5.99
CA SER A 367 -16.88 11.58 6.59
C SER A 367 -17.91 10.49 6.29
N HIS A 368 -17.66 9.63 5.29
CA HIS A 368 -18.57 8.59 4.82
C HIS A 368 -17.93 7.20 4.89
N ASP A 369 -18.71 6.19 5.29
CA ASP A 369 -18.30 4.78 5.30
C ASP A 369 -19.18 4.00 4.31
N GLU A 370 -18.58 3.52 3.21
CA GLU A 370 -19.32 2.84 2.15
C GLU A 370 -19.56 1.36 2.49
N LEU A 371 -20.68 1.07 3.14
CA LEU A 371 -21.03 -0.27 3.59
C LEU A 371 -21.19 -1.28 2.43
N SER A 372 -21.51 -0.81 1.22
CA SER A 372 -21.63 -1.71 0.06
C SER A 372 -20.33 -2.42 -0.30
N ILE A 373 -19.16 -1.90 0.15
CA ILE A 373 -17.87 -2.59 -0.02
C ILE A 373 -17.80 -3.86 0.84
N LEU A 374 -18.45 -3.90 2.01
CA LEU A 374 -18.45 -5.07 2.92
C LEU A 374 -19.46 -6.15 2.56
N VAL A 375 -20.30 -5.96 1.54
CA VAL A 375 -21.31 -6.94 1.12
C VAL A 375 -20.72 -8.34 0.87
N PRO A 376 -19.53 -8.53 0.25
CA PRO A 376 -18.94 -9.87 0.10
C PRO A 376 -18.75 -10.58 1.44
N LEU A 377 -18.28 -9.87 2.47
CA LEU A 377 -18.11 -10.42 3.82
C LEU A 377 -19.45 -10.80 4.45
N GLN A 378 -20.47 -9.95 4.27
CA GLN A 378 -21.82 -10.16 4.81
C GLN A 378 -22.55 -11.34 4.14
N GLN A 379 -22.39 -11.50 2.82
CA GLN A 379 -23.02 -12.60 2.08
C GLN A 379 -22.29 -13.91 2.31
N CYS A 380 -20.95 -13.91 2.31
CA CYS A 380 -20.18 -15.15 2.37
C CYS A 380 -20.00 -15.68 3.79
N CYS A 381 -20.06 -14.81 4.80
CA CYS A 381 -19.91 -15.19 6.21
C CYS A 381 -18.67 -16.07 6.48
N SER A 382 -17.55 -15.77 5.80
CA SER A 382 -16.31 -16.54 5.87
C SER A 382 -15.15 -15.61 6.16
N VAL A 383 -14.31 -15.91 7.16
CA VAL A 383 -13.17 -15.06 7.53
C VAL A 383 -11.99 -15.92 7.96
N GLY A 384 -10.79 -15.57 7.49
CA GLY A 384 -9.58 -16.31 7.83
C GLY A 384 -9.24 -16.17 9.33
N PRO A 385 -8.82 -17.25 10.03
CA PRO A 385 -8.52 -17.21 11.46
C PRO A 385 -7.48 -16.16 11.85
N ASN A 386 -6.48 -15.94 10.98
CA ASN A 386 -5.44 -14.94 11.21
C ASN A 386 -5.98 -13.52 11.20
N LEU A 387 -6.95 -13.21 10.33
CA LEU A 387 -7.55 -11.89 10.25
C LEU A 387 -8.39 -11.59 11.50
N LEU A 388 -9.16 -12.57 11.97
CA LEU A 388 -9.97 -12.45 13.21
C LEU A 388 -9.13 -12.05 14.42
N LEU A 389 -7.89 -12.53 14.50
CA LEU A 389 -7.00 -12.28 15.62
C LEU A 389 -6.24 -10.96 15.45
N ARG A 390 -5.92 -10.57 14.21
CA ARG A 390 -5.12 -9.38 13.91
C ARG A 390 -5.93 -8.09 13.91
N VAL A 391 -7.16 -8.10 13.44
CA VAL A 391 -8.03 -6.91 13.35
C VAL A 391 -8.32 -6.29 14.73
N PRO A 392 -8.65 -7.06 15.80
CA PRO A 392 -8.82 -6.50 17.14
C PRO A 392 -7.52 -5.96 17.75
N LEU A 393 -6.38 -6.59 17.42
CA LEU A 393 -5.07 -6.15 17.90
C LEU A 393 -4.64 -4.85 17.20
N ALA A 394 -4.88 -4.75 15.89
CA ALA A 394 -4.75 -3.52 15.14
C ALA A 394 -5.56 -2.42 15.83
N GLN A 395 -6.85 -2.66 16.16
CA GLN A 395 -7.69 -1.67 16.84
C GLN A 395 -7.19 -1.25 18.23
N ARG A 396 -6.70 -2.19 19.04
CA ARG A 396 -6.24 -1.90 20.41
C ARG A 396 -4.91 -1.14 20.45
N ARG A 397 -4.11 -1.23 19.39
CA ARG A 397 -2.79 -0.60 19.29
C ARG A 397 -2.73 0.53 18.26
N SER A 398 -3.73 0.63 17.38
CA SER A 398 -4.04 1.78 16.56
C SER A 398 -4.82 2.79 17.42
N ARG A 399 -4.09 3.60 18.18
CA ARG A 399 -4.33 5.01 17.93
C ARG A 399 -3.67 5.25 16.57
N ALA A 400 -4.40 5.83 15.63
CA ALA A 400 -4.09 5.87 14.21
C ALA A 400 -2.75 6.57 13.80
N THR A 401 -1.74 6.58 14.65
CA THR A 401 -0.39 7.15 14.45
C THR A 401 0.57 6.25 13.65
N ALA A 402 0.24 4.98 13.40
CA ALA A 402 1.12 4.04 12.70
C ALA A 402 1.07 4.12 11.16
N VAL A 403 -0.08 4.52 10.59
CA VAL A 403 -0.25 4.73 9.13
C VAL A 403 0.42 6.05 8.70
N SER A 404 0.73 6.93 9.66
CA SER A 404 1.08 8.33 9.41
C SER A 404 2.56 8.59 9.14
N ARG A 405 3.50 7.63 9.29
CA ARG A 405 4.93 7.98 9.20
C ARG A 405 5.91 6.94 8.62
N PRO A 406 6.77 7.34 7.65
CA PRO A 406 7.98 6.62 7.25
C PRO A 406 9.16 6.77 8.26
N PRO A 407 10.26 6.00 8.10
CA PRO A 407 11.44 5.98 8.99
C PRO A 407 12.15 7.34 9.15
N PRO A 408 13.03 7.50 10.19
CA PRO A 408 13.61 8.79 10.57
C PRO A 408 14.60 9.37 9.52
N PRO A 409 14.87 10.69 9.59
CA PRO A 409 15.49 11.44 8.51
C PRO A 409 17.01 11.32 8.52
N HIS A 410 17.60 11.02 7.36
CA HIS A 410 18.86 11.62 6.97
C HIS A 410 18.58 12.59 5.81
N LYS A 411 18.98 13.84 6.06
CA LYS A 411 18.95 15.06 5.24
C LYS A 411 18.62 14.87 3.75
N ALA A 412 17.67 15.69 3.28
CA ALA A 412 17.11 15.84 1.91
C ALA A 412 15.83 15.03 1.54
N SER A 413 15.34 14.13 2.40
CA SER A 413 14.09 13.36 2.16
C SER A 413 12.86 13.84 2.98
N ALA A 414 12.82 15.12 3.39
CA ALA A 414 11.78 15.65 4.29
C ALA A 414 10.54 16.26 3.57
N LEU A 415 10.32 15.98 2.29
CA LEU A 415 9.26 16.64 1.48
C LEU A 415 8.03 15.77 1.14
N ALA A 416 7.82 14.65 1.85
CA ALA A 416 6.57 13.89 1.80
C ALA A 416 6.29 13.09 3.09
N ALA A 417 6.01 13.78 4.21
CA ALA A 417 5.30 13.20 5.34
C ALA A 417 4.61 14.31 6.17
N PRO A 418 3.42 14.06 6.75
CA PRO A 418 2.77 12.77 6.87
C PRO A 418 1.71 12.52 5.79
N GLY A 419 1.42 11.24 5.57
CA GLY A 419 0.26 10.78 4.83
C GLY A 419 -1.07 11.22 5.45
N LEU A 420 -2.16 10.57 5.03
CA LEU A 420 -3.57 10.78 5.41
C LEU A 420 -3.87 11.84 6.49
N SER A 421 -4.79 12.76 6.18
CA SER A 421 -5.28 13.74 7.14
C SER A 421 -5.84 13.08 8.41
N GLN A 422 -5.82 13.82 9.53
CA GLN A 422 -6.30 13.33 10.82
C GLN A 422 -7.74 12.73 10.76
N PRO A 423 -8.70 13.34 10.03
CA PRO A 423 -10.02 12.73 9.86
C PRO A 423 -10.01 11.36 9.17
N HIS A 424 -9.11 11.12 8.20
CA HIS A 424 -8.97 9.79 7.56
C HIS A 424 -8.44 8.74 8.53
N LEU A 425 -7.53 9.14 9.41
CA LEU A 425 -6.99 8.28 10.46
C LEU A 425 -8.08 7.88 11.47
N GLU A 426 -8.96 8.82 11.85
CA GLU A 426 -10.13 8.54 12.69
C GLU A 426 -11.18 7.66 11.97
N ALA A 427 -11.36 7.88 10.67
CA ALA A 427 -12.23 7.05 9.84
C ALA A 427 -11.74 5.59 9.77
N LEU A 428 -10.42 5.35 9.71
CA LEU A 428 -9.86 4.00 9.78
C LEU A 428 -10.26 3.28 11.08
N ASP A 429 -10.11 3.94 12.23
CA ASP A 429 -10.50 3.36 13.52
C ASP A 429 -12.01 3.10 13.60
N ARG A 430 -12.84 3.99 13.03
CA ARG A 430 -14.30 3.82 12.96
C ARG A 430 -14.68 2.63 12.06
N ARG A 431 -14.12 2.55 10.86
CA ARG A 431 -14.34 1.45 9.91
C ARG A 431 -13.86 0.12 10.45
N LEU A 432 -12.73 0.10 11.16
CA LEU A 432 -12.23 -1.10 11.82
C LEU A 432 -13.23 -1.68 12.84
N ARG A 433 -13.92 -0.82 13.60
CA ARG A 433 -15.01 -1.25 14.50
C ARG A 433 -16.19 -1.83 13.74
N ILE A 434 -16.52 -1.27 12.57
CA ILE A 434 -17.60 -1.79 11.72
C ILE A 434 -17.24 -3.19 11.21
N VAL A 435 -16.00 -3.38 10.72
CA VAL A 435 -15.50 -4.70 10.30
C VAL A 435 -15.60 -5.70 11.44
N LEU A 436 -15.15 -5.33 12.64
CA LEU A 436 -15.20 -6.23 13.80
C LEU A 436 -16.62 -6.63 14.20
N ARG A 437 -17.59 -5.71 14.08
CA ARG A 437 -19.00 -6.04 14.31
C ARG A 437 -19.55 -6.96 13.23
N ALA A 438 -19.22 -6.72 11.97
CA ALA A 438 -19.65 -7.57 10.86
C ALA A 438 -19.09 -8.99 11.02
N VAL A 439 -17.81 -9.11 11.38
CA VAL A 439 -17.16 -10.37 11.68
C VAL A 439 -17.83 -11.05 12.88
N ALA A 440 -18.03 -10.38 14.02
CA ALA A 440 -18.64 -10.98 15.20
C ALA A 440 -20.04 -11.56 14.89
N PHE A 441 -20.85 -10.82 14.14
CA PHE A 441 -22.15 -11.27 13.68
C PHE A 441 -22.06 -12.56 12.86
N THR A 442 -21.08 -12.68 11.96
CA THR A 442 -20.83 -13.93 11.22
C THR A 442 -20.60 -15.12 12.15
N TYR A 443 -19.88 -14.97 13.26
CA TYR A 443 -19.60 -16.08 14.20
C TYR A 443 -20.78 -16.44 15.10
N ASP A 444 -21.58 -15.46 15.51
CA ASP A 444 -22.82 -15.72 16.26
C ASP A 444 -23.82 -16.54 15.44
N PHE A 445 -23.76 -16.46 14.09
CA PHE A 445 -24.54 -17.32 13.18
C PHE A 445 -23.99 -18.74 13.04
N VAL A 446 -22.68 -18.94 13.24
CA VAL A 446 -22.02 -20.26 13.11
C VAL A 446 -22.00 -21.02 14.43
N PHE A 447 -22.03 -20.31 15.57
CA PHE A 447 -21.91 -20.88 16.92
C PHE A 447 -23.18 -20.65 17.74
N ILE A 448 -24.32 -21.21 17.30
CA ILE A 448 -25.48 -21.43 18.17
C ILE A 448 -25.36 -22.85 18.76
N PRO A 449 -25.01 -23.02 20.05
CA PRO A 449 -24.98 -24.33 20.67
C PRO A 449 -26.41 -24.82 20.89
N GLY A 450 -26.87 -25.78 20.09
CA GLY A 450 -28.11 -26.51 20.38
C GLY A 450 -29.11 -26.70 19.23
N GLU A 451 -28.94 -26.07 18.07
CA GLU A 451 -29.81 -26.32 16.91
C GLU A 451 -28.97 -26.61 15.65
N VAL A 452 -28.63 -27.88 15.45
CA VAL A 452 -28.26 -28.40 14.13
C VAL A 452 -29.56 -28.60 13.35
N LYS A 453 -30.00 -27.59 12.60
CA LYS A 453 -30.80 -27.76 11.38
C LYS A 453 -30.47 -26.65 10.40
N ASP A 454 -30.09 -27.06 9.19
CA ASP A 454 -30.03 -26.24 7.99
C ASP A 454 -31.33 -25.47 7.81
N GLN A 455 -31.39 -24.19 8.22
CA GLN A 455 -32.10 -23.08 7.59
C GLN A 455 -31.82 -21.77 8.35
N PRO A 456 -31.57 -20.63 7.65
CA PRO A 456 -31.51 -19.34 8.31
C PRO A 456 -32.90 -18.94 8.85
N SER A 457 -32.96 -18.47 10.11
CA SER A 457 -34.22 -18.12 10.76
C SER A 457 -34.95 -16.93 10.08
N PRO A 458 -36.30 -16.86 10.09
CA PRO A 458 -37.09 -15.87 9.33
C PRO A 458 -37.05 -14.43 9.84
N ARG A 459 -36.24 -14.11 10.85
CA ARG A 459 -36.08 -12.75 11.35
C ARG A 459 -34.71 -12.24 10.94
N HIS A 460 -34.74 -11.24 10.04
CA HIS A 460 -33.79 -10.12 9.85
C HIS A 460 -33.57 -9.74 8.37
N ARG A 461 -34.67 -9.58 7.62
CA ARG A 461 -34.72 -8.90 6.31
C ARG A 461 -34.68 -7.36 6.38
N ALA A 462 -34.37 -6.77 7.55
CA ALA A 462 -34.54 -5.33 7.77
C ALA A 462 -33.24 -4.48 7.68
N VAL A 463 -32.05 -5.10 7.58
CA VAL A 463 -30.77 -4.34 7.57
C VAL A 463 -30.17 -4.20 6.15
N LEU A 464 -30.69 -4.91 5.17
CA LEU A 464 -30.28 -4.79 3.74
C LEU A 464 -30.91 -3.57 3.02
N ARG A 465 -31.49 -2.61 3.75
CA ARG A 465 -32.18 -1.43 3.18
C ARG A 465 -31.80 -0.07 3.79
N ALA A 466 -30.72 0.01 4.58
CA ALA A 466 -30.24 1.28 5.14
C ALA A 466 -28.89 1.66 4.55
#